data_AF-A0A1V4ASZ8-F1
#
_entry.id   AF-A0A1V4ASZ8-F1
#
_cell.length_a   1.000
_cell.length_b   1.000
_cell.length_c   1.000
_cell.angle_alpha   90.00
_cell.angle_beta   90.00
_cell.angle_gamma   90.00
#
_symmetry.space_group_name_H-M   'P 1'
#
loop_
_entity.id
_entity.type
_entity.pdbx_description
1 polymer ?
#
loop_
_entity_poly.entity_id
_entity_poly.type
_entity_poly.pdbx_seq_one_letter_code
_entity_poly.pdbx_strand_id
1 'polypeptide(L)'
;MTTDPSDIVLDPTCGSGTTAYVAEQWGRRWITCDTSRVAITLAKQRLMTAKFDYYELAHPDEGIRSGFKYKTVPHITLGSIANNEPPKEETLYDQPYIEKGKVRVTGPFTVEAVPSLRVKPFDGNTPKIDATNEQLARTGETGKQAEWRDELKATGIRAVGNKVISFSRIEPIIATKFLHAEGEILEEDGTNKKAYISFGPDYGAIEQRQVELAINEARSLKSKPDFVIFAAFHFDPEAAKDIDLINWHGVKVLKAQMSVDLLTKDLRKKRSSNQSYWLIGQPDVEVMKAKDGKYKVKVNGFDYYDPVSGEIISKGTRHIAMWFLDTDYDERSLYPEQVFFPEGDSKRDWTRLAKALSGEVNDELIEHFRGIESLPFSEGEHKKIAVKIIDNRGIESFVIKELK
;
A
#
# COMPACT_ATOMS: atom_id res chain seq x y z
N MET A 1 30.61 -1.53 -24.07
CA MET A 1 29.52 -1.48 -23.06
C MET A 1 28.19 -1.33 -23.78
N THR A 2 27.10 -1.87 -23.23
CA THR A 2 25.76 -1.85 -23.86
C THR A 2 24.95 -0.60 -23.51
N THR A 3 25.37 0.16 -22.49
CA THR A 3 24.74 1.42 -22.05
C THR A 3 25.80 2.40 -21.58
N ASP A 4 25.48 3.69 -21.65
CA ASP A 4 26.32 4.79 -21.19
C ASP A 4 25.89 5.27 -19.80
N PRO A 5 26.75 6.01 -19.07
CA PRO A 5 26.33 6.72 -17.86
C PRO A 5 25.09 7.60 -18.14
N SER A 6 24.21 7.75 -17.15
CA SER A 6 22.89 8.40 -17.23
C SER A 6 21.75 7.63 -17.94
N ASP A 7 22.07 6.56 -18.68
CA ASP A 7 21.04 5.71 -19.29
C ASP A 7 20.15 5.05 -18.23
N ILE A 8 18.95 4.66 -18.64
CA ILE A 8 18.00 3.96 -17.78
C ILE A 8 18.08 2.44 -18.01
N VAL A 9 18.19 1.67 -16.93
CA VAL A 9 18.21 0.21 -16.95
C VAL A 9 16.93 -0.33 -16.33
N LEU A 10 16.22 -1.20 -17.03
CA LEU A 10 15.04 -1.89 -16.51
C LEU A 10 15.40 -3.34 -16.13
N ASP A 11 15.08 -3.72 -14.90
CA ASP A 11 15.14 -5.11 -14.44
C ASP A 11 13.75 -5.54 -13.92
N PRO A 12 12.99 -6.33 -14.69
CA PRO A 12 11.63 -6.73 -14.32
C PRO A 12 11.57 -7.90 -13.34
N THR A 13 12.71 -8.46 -12.93
CA THR A 13 12.81 -9.61 -12.02
C THR A 13 13.97 -9.43 -11.04
N CYS A 14 13.88 -8.38 -10.23
CA CYS A 14 15.05 -7.82 -9.56
C CYS A 14 15.64 -8.69 -8.45
N GLY A 15 14.85 -9.57 -7.84
CA GLY A 15 15.27 -10.33 -6.67
C GLY A 15 15.85 -9.42 -5.59
N SER A 16 17.12 -9.61 -5.25
CA SER A 16 17.84 -8.79 -4.24
C SER A 16 18.31 -7.41 -4.73
N GLY A 17 17.96 -7.00 -5.96
CA GLY A 17 18.27 -5.67 -6.50
C GLY A 17 19.70 -5.51 -7.03
N THR A 18 20.35 -6.59 -7.48
CA THR A 18 21.73 -6.52 -7.99
C THR A 18 21.86 -5.61 -9.20
N THR A 19 20.92 -5.66 -10.15
CA THR A 19 20.95 -4.81 -11.34
C THR A 19 20.85 -3.34 -10.99
N ALA A 20 19.91 -2.96 -10.12
CA ALA A 20 19.79 -1.59 -9.62
C ALA A 20 21.06 -1.15 -8.88
N TYR A 21 21.63 -2.01 -8.03
CA TYR A 21 22.87 -1.70 -7.31
C TYR A 21 24.05 -1.42 -8.26
N VAL A 22 24.21 -2.25 -9.30
CA VAL A 22 25.31 -2.11 -10.27
C VAL A 22 25.06 -0.94 -11.22
N ALA A 23 23.81 -0.74 -11.66
CA ALA A 23 23.42 0.44 -12.43
C ALA A 23 23.79 1.71 -11.65
N GLU A 24 23.45 1.75 -10.37
CA GLU A 24 23.76 2.88 -9.52
C GLU A 24 25.25 3.03 -9.29
N GLN A 25 26.00 1.95 -9.05
CA GLN A 25 27.46 1.96 -8.95
C GLN A 25 28.09 2.66 -10.15
N TRP A 26 27.63 2.35 -11.37
CA TRP A 26 28.17 2.91 -12.59
C TRP A 26 27.44 4.15 -13.10
N GLY A 27 26.59 4.79 -12.29
CA GLY A 27 25.97 6.07 -12.64
C GLY A 27 24.87 6.00 -13.71
N ARG A 28 24.21 4.85 -13.83
CA ARG A 28 22.99 4.67 -14.64
C ARG A 28 21.77 4.87 -13.74
N ARG A 29 20.69 5.37 -14.32
CA ARG A 29 19.37 5.34 -13.69
C ARG A 29 18.80 3.94 -13.80
N TRP A 30 17.88 3.58 -12.92
CA TRP A 30 17.31 2.24 -12.90
C TRP A 30 15.82 2.25 -12.58
N ILE A 31 15.11 1.28 -13.13
CA ILE A 31 13.77 0.85 -12.72
C ILE A 31 13.88 -0.63 -12.44
N THR A 32 13.44 -1.05 -11.26
CA THR A 32 13.51 -2.44 -10.86
C THR A 32 12.17 -2.88 -10.30
N CYS A 33 11.69 -4.05 -10.70
CA CYS A 33 10.47 -4.61 -10.15
C CYS A 33 10.59 -6.12 -9.94
N ASP A 34 9.72 -6.64 -9.09
CA ASP A 34 9.60 -8.04 -8.77
C ASP A 34 8.18 -8.30 -8.28
N THR A 35 7.68 -9.51 -8.52
CA THR A 35 6.38 -9.95 -8.00
C THR A 35 6.42 -10.21 -6.49
N SER A 36 7.61 -10.48 -5.94
CA SER A 36 7.84 -10.76 -4.52
C SER A 36 8.09 -9.48 -3.73
N ARG A 37 7.21 -9.20 -2.76
CA ARG A 37 7.43 -8.11 -1.78
C ARG A 37 8.71 -8.32 -0.96
N VAL A 38 9.12 -9.56 -0.73
CA VAL A 38 10.38 -9.88 -0.01
C VAL A 38 11.57 -9.43 -0.85
N ALA A 39 11.57 -9.72 -2.16
CA ALA A 39 12.58 -9.26 -3.09
C ALA A 39 12.69 -7.73 -3.11
N ILE A 40 11.55 -7.05 -3.28
CA ILE A 40 11.47 -5.58 -3.25
C ILE A 40 12.00 -4.99 -1.92
N THR A 41 11.65 -5.60 -0.79
CA THR A 41 12.11 -5.15 0.54
C THR A 41 13.63 -5.30 0.68
N LEU A 42 14.18 -6.44 0.25
CA LEU A 42 15.62 -6.68 0.26
C LEU A 42 16.38 -5.73 -0.68
N ALA A 43 15.88 -5.54 -1.89
CA ALA A 43 16.44 -4.59 -2.86
C ALA A 43 16.45 -3.16 -2.30
N LYS A 44 15.31 -2.71 -1.73
CA LYS A 44 15.20 -1.40 -1.07
C LYS A 44 16.24 -1.25 0.05
N GLN A 45 16.31 -2.21 0.97
CA GLN A 45 17.25 -2.15 2.09
C GLN A 45 18.71 -2.13 1.60
N ARG A 46 19.02 -2.94 0.60
CA ARG A 46 20.36 -2.99 -0.01
C ARG A 46 20.76 -1.65 -0.63
N LEU A 47 19.87 -1.02 -1.39
CA LEU A 47 20.12 0.28 -2.03
C LEU A 47 20.23 1.41 -1.00
N MET A 48 19.34 1.44 0.00
CA MET A 48 19.33 2.44 1.07
C MET A 48 20.61 2.45 1.93
N THR A 49 21.26 1.30 2.06
CA THR A 49 22.46 1.13 2.91
C THR A 49 23.75 1.11 2.10
N ALA A 50 23.66 1.13 0.77
CA ALA A 50 24.80 1.10 -0.12
C ALA A 50 25.57 2.43 -0.09
N LYS A 51 26.89 2.30 -0.24
CA LYS A 51 27.79 3.41 -0.56
C LYS A 51 28.47 3.09 -1.87
N PHE A 52 28.62 4.11 -2.70
CA PHE A 52 29.24 4.01 -4.01
C PHE A 52 30.39 5.01 -4.11
N ASP A 53 31.37 4.66 -4.93
CA ASP A 53 32.43 5.60 -5.30
C ASP A 53 31.83 6.75 -6.13
N TYR A 54 32.44 7.92 -5.98
CA TYR A 54 32.23 9.05 -6.88
C TYR A 54 33.34 9.02 -7.93
N TYR A 55 32.97 9.11 -9.21
CA TYR A 55 33.92 9.09 -10.31
C TYR A 55 34.12 10.48 -10.90
N GLU A 56 35.34 10.75 -11.38
CA GLU A 56 35.63 11.99 -12.09
C GLU A 56 34.83 12.07 -13.39
N LEU A 57 34.08 13.16 -13.57
CA LEU A 57 33.28 13.40 -14.76
C LEU A 57 34.16 13.77 -15.95
N ALA A 58 33.77 13.35 -17.15
CA ALA A 58 34.46 13.74 -18.38
C ALA A 58 34.36 15.26 -18.60
N HIS A 59 33.15 15.81 -18.47
CA HIS A 59 32.87 17.24 -18.52
C HIS A 59 32.04 17.66 -17.28
N PRO A 60 32.66 18.27 -16.24
CA PRO A 60 31.98 18.60 -14.99
C PRO A 60 30.71 19.44 -15.16
N ASP A 61 30.71 20.39 -16.09
CA ASP A 61 29.58 21.31 -16.33
C ASP A 61 28.37 20.61 -16.99
N GLU A 62 28.57 19.46 -17.62
CA GLU A 62 27.51 18.66 -18.28
C GLU A 62 27.00 17.52 -17.38
N GLY A 63 27.61 17.32 -16.21
CA GLY A 63 27.24 16.29 -15.26
C GLY A 63 27.50 14.86 -15.76
N ILE A 64 26.78 13.90 -15.20
CA ILE A 64 27.00 12.46 -15.43
C ILE A 64 26.71 12.00 -16.86
N ARG A 65 25.95 12.79 -17.63
CA ARG A 65 25.65 12.54 -19.05
C ARG A 65 26.89 12.59 -19.94
N SER A 66 27.89 13.37 -19.54
CA SER A 66 29.19 13.40 -20.24
C SER A 66 30.01 12.13 -20.06
N GLY A 67 29.59 11.25 -19.14
CA GLY A 67 30.35 10.09 -18.74
C GLY A 67 31.45 10.40 -17.74
N PHE A 68 32.43 9.49 -17.64
CA PHE A 68 33.53 9.58 -16.69
C PHE A 68 34.86 9.73 -17.42
N LYS A 69 35.88 10.17 -16.69
CA LYS A 69 37.26 9.98 -17.12
C LYS A 69 37.69 8.55 -16.84
N TYR A 70 38.12 7.86 -17.88
CA TYR A 70 38.53 6.46 -17.82
C TYR A 70 40.03 6.34 -18.04
N LYS A 71 40.60 5.26 -17.49
CA LYS A 71 41.97 4.88 -17.80
C LYS A 71 42.10 4.44 -19.25
N THR A 72 43.13 4.90 -19.94
CA THR A 72 43.49 4.43 -21.29
C THR A 72 44.75 3.58 -21.23
N VAL A 73 44.80 2.56 -22.09
CA VAL A 73 45.97 1.68 -22.24
C VAL A 73 46.32 1.50 -23.71
N PRO A 74 47.61 1.35 -24.07
CA PRO A 74 47.99 1.06 -25.44
C PRO A 74 47.62 -0.37 -25.80
N HIS A 75 46.86 -0.54 -26.88
CA HIS A 75 46.53 -1.82 -27.46
C HIS A 75 47.64 -2.23 -28.44
N ILE A 76 48.58 -3.05 -27.97
CA ILE A 76 49.73 -3.50 -28.74
C ILE A 76 49.39 -4.80 -29.46
N THR A 77 49.50 -4.78 -30.79
CA THR A 77 49.35 -5.98 -31.62
C THR A 77 50.70 -6.42 -32.20
N LEU A 78 50.82 -7.70 -32.59
CA LEU A 78 52.01 -8.18 -33.30
C LEU A 78 52.25 -7.39 -34.61
N GLY A 79 51.18 -6.97 -35.28
CA GLY A 79 51.24 -6.14 -36.48
C GLY A 79 51.81 -4.74 -36.21
N SER A 80 51.37 -4.07 -35.14
CA SER A 80 51.88 -2.73 -34.79
C SER A 80 53.37 -2.74 -34.42
N ILE A 81 53.85 -3.83 -33.79
CA ILE A 81 55.28 -4.03 -33.51
C ILE A 81 56.05 -4.27 -34.82
N ALA A 82 55.54 -5.13 -35.71
CA ALA A 82 56.20 -5.48 -36.96
C ALA A 82 56.29 -4.29 -37.94
N ASN A 83 55.29 -3.41 -37.95
CA ASN A 83 55.20 -2.26 -38.85
C ASN A 83 55.68 -0.93 -38.23
N ASN A 84 56.13 -0.95 -36.97
CA ASN A 84 56.57 0.24 -36.23
C ASN A 84 55.49 1.35 -36.14
N GLU A 85 54.22 0.93 -36.05
CA GLU A 85 53.06 1.82 -35.94
C GLU A 85 52.80 2.18 -34.47
N PRO A 86 52.41 3.44 -34.18
CA PRO A 86 52.06 3.83 -32.82
C PRO A 86 50.85 3.00 -32.33
N PRO A 87 50.90 2.43 -31.11
CA PRO A 87 49.82 1.58 -30.62
C PRO A 87 48.55 2.40 -30.44
N LYS A 88 47.41 1.84 -30.86
CA LYS A 88 46.10 2.45 -30.69
C LYS A 88 45.75 2.46 -29.20
N GLU A 89 45.30 3.59 -28.67
CA GLU A 89 44.80 3.64 -27.30
C GLU A 89 43.41 3.02 -27.20
N GLU A 90 43.20 2.24 -26.13
CA GLU A 90 41.94 1.61 -25.77
C GLU A 90 41.49 2.11 -24.40
N THR A 91 40.23 2.55 -24.32
CA THR A 91 39.62 3.08 -23.09
C THR A 91 39.04 1.93 -22.27
N LEU A 92 39.45 1.83 -21.00
CA LEU A 92 38.94 0.84 -20.05
C LEU A 92 37.70 1.37 -19.34
N TYR A 93 36.52 1.09 -19.90
CA TYR A 93 35.23 1.58 -19.39
C TYR A 93 34.82 1.03 -18.01
N ASP A 94 35.48 -0.02 -17.53
CA ASP A 94 35.35 -0.58 -16.19
C ASP A 94 36.30 0.08 -15.16
N GLN A 95 37.18 0.98 -15.60
CA GLN A 95 38.19 1.65 -14.77
C GLN A 95 38.10 3.19 -14.84
N PRO A 96 36.99 3.80 -14.39
CA PRO A 96 36.93 5.24 -14.20
C PRO A 96 37.80 5.69 -13.02
N TYR A 97 38.30 6.93 -13.08
CA TYR A 97 39.04 7.52 -11.97
C TYR A 97 38.11 7.86 -10.81
N ILE A 98 38.48 7.43 -9.60
CA ILE A 98 37.72 7.68 -8.37
C ILE A 98 38.14 9.03 -7.78
N GLU A 99 37.17 9.90 -7.56
CA GLU A 99 37.37 11.16 -6.83
C GLU A 99 37.32 10.89 -5.32
N LYS A 100 38.50 10.88 -4.70
CA LYS A 100 38.63 10.63 -3.26
C LYS A 100 38.09 11.81 -2.45
N GLY A 101 37.39 11.51 -1.36
CA GLY A 101 36.80 12.52 -0.45
C GLY A 101 35.31 12.78 -0.68
N LYS A 102 34.72 12.21 -1.73
CA LYS A 102 33.28 12.18 -1.96
C LYS A 102 32.77 10.74 -1.83
N VAL A 103 31.71 10.55 -1.04
CA VAL A 103 30.97 9.28 -0.96
C VAL A 103 29.61 9.51 -1.57
N ARG A 104 29.22 8.65 -2.51
CA ARG A 104 27.90 8.71 -3.13
C ARG A 104 26.97 7.69 -2.48
N VAL A 105 25.74 8.11 -2.26
CA VAL A 105 24.62 7.22 -1.89
C VAL A 105 23.69 7.09 -3.09
N THR A 106 22.76 6.14 -3.04
CA THR A 106 21.72 6.02 -4.07
C THR A 106 20.95 7.33 -4.20
N GLY A 107 20.59 7.70 -5.43
CA GLY A 107 19.70 8.83 -5.67
C GLY A 107 18.32 8.61 -5.02
N PRO A 108 17.50 9.66 -4.85
CA PRO A 108 16.14 9.50 -4.33
C PRO A 108 15.34 8.57 -5.24
N PHE A 109 14.63 7.61 -4.63
CA PHE A 109 13.78 6.66 -5.34
C PHE A 109 12.50 6.39 -4.56
N THR A 110 11.42 6.11 -5.28
CA THR A 110 10.16 5.65 -4.70
C THR A 110 10.07 4.13 -4.78
N VAL A 111 9.36 3.54 -3.82
CA VAL A 111 9.01 2.12 -3.86
C VAL A 111 7.50 2.05 -3.85
N GLU A 112 6.94 1.78 -5.02
CA GLU A 112 5.51 1.67 -5.21
C GLU A 112 5.14 0.20 -5.34
N ALA A 113 4.16 -0.24 -4.55
CA ALA A 113 3.43 -1.44 -4.86
C ALA A 113 2.36 -1.02 -5.87
N VAL A 114 2.57 -1.32 -7.15
CA VAL A 114 1.57 -1.00 -8.18
C VAL A 114 0.26 -1.71 -7.79
N PRO A 115 -0.84 -0.98 -7.48
CA PRO A 115 -2.14 -1.63 -7.39
C PRO A 115 -2.42 -2.23 -8.77
N SER A 116 -2.86 -3.50 -8.82
CA SER A 116 -2.86 -4.25 -10.08
C SER A 116 -3.52 -3.47 -11.21
N LEU A 117 -2.75 -3.06 -12.22
CA LEU A 117 -3.30 -2.60 -13.48
C LEU A 117 -3.91 -3.83 -14.16
N ARG A 118 -5.24 -4.01 -14.06
CA ARG A 118 -5.92 -4.94 -14.96
C ARG A 118 -5.91 -4.32 -16.35
N VAL A 119 -5.18 -4.94 -17.26
CA VAL A 119 -5.31 -4.68 -18.69
C VAL A 119 -6.67 -5.23 -19.12
N LYS A 120 -7.55 -4.38 -19.66
CA LYS A 120 -8.76 -4.86 -20.35
C LYS A 120 -8.31 -5.78 -21.50
N PRO A 121 -8.86 -7.00 -21.62
CA PRO A 121 -8.66 -7.82 -22.81
C PRO A 121 -8.94 -6.99 -24.07
N PHE A 122 -8.05 -7.07 -25.07
CA PHE A 122 -8.09 -6.24 -26.29
C PHE A 122 -9.40 -6.37 -27.08
N ASP A 123 -10.14 -7.45 -26.86
CA ASP A 123 -11.38 -7.84 -27.53
C ASP A 123 -12.66 -7.44 -26.76
N GLY A 124 -12.54 -6.80 -25.59
CA GLY A 124 -13.68 -6.21 -24.87
C GLY A 124 -14.69 -7.19 -24.28
N ASN A 125 -14.49 -8.50 -24.45
CA ASN A 125 -15.33 -9.54 -23.87
C ASN A 125 -14.71 -10.12 -22.61
N THR A 126 -15.44 -10.09 -21.50
CA THR A 126 -15.11 -10.94 -20.34
C THR A 126 -15.26 -12.41 -20.75
N PRO A 127 -14.29 -13.29 -20.45
CA PRO A 127 -14.37 -14.70 -20.81
C PRO A 127 -15.63 -15.31 -20.20
N LYS A 128 -16.47 -15.92 -21.05
CA LYS A 128 -17.57 -16.76 -20.61
C LYS A 128 -16.96 -18.03 -20.03
N ILE A 129 -17.17 -18.27 -18.75
CA ILE A 129 -16.79 -19.52 -18.10
C ILE A 129 -17.92 -20.51 -18.38
N ASP A 130 -17.68 -21.45 -19.29
CA ASP A 130 -18.60 -22.56 -19.53
C ASP A 130 -18.60 -23.48 -18.30
N ALA A 131 -19.78 -23.63 -17.70
CA ALA A 131 -19.99 -24.39 -16.48
C ALA A 131 -20.03 -25.89 -16.76
N THR A 132 -18.96 -26.61 -16.38
CA THR A 132 -19.01 -28.04 -16.07
C THR A 132 -18.43 -28.28 -14.68
N ASN A 133 -19.16 -29.05 -13.86
CA ASN A 133 -18.97 -29.18 -12.41
C ASN A 133 -17.59 -29.72 -11.97
N GLU A 134 -16.81 -30.33 -12.87
CA GLU A 134 -15.50 -30.90 -12.52
C GLU A 134 -14.31 -29.97 -12.85
N GLN A 135 -14.51 -28.94 -13.69
CA GLN A 135 -13.45 -27.96 -14.01
C GLN A 135 -13.47 -26.71 -13.13
N LEU A 136 -14.57 -26.44 -12.42
CA LEU A 136 -14.73 -25.32 -11.48
C LEU A 136 -13.79 -25.37 -10.25
N ALA A 137 -13.21 -26.53 -9.96
CA ALA A 137 -12.21 -26.71 -8.89
C ALA A 137 -10.79 -26.27 -9.28
N ARG A 138 -10.54 -25.99 -10.57
CA ARG A 138 -9.20 -25.65 -11.10
C ARG A 138 -9.09 -24.26 -11.73
N THR A 139 -10.06 -23.38 -11.50
CA THR A 139 -9.90 -21.94 -11.69
C THR A 139 -9.51 -21.31 -10.36
N GLY A 140 -8.35 -20.67 -10.30
CA GLY A 140 -7.71 -20.20 -9.06
C GLY A 140 -8.55 -19.28 -8.16
N GLU A 141 -9.62 -18.67 -8.67
CA GLU A 141 -10.49 -17.77 -7.90
C GLU A 141 -11.47 -18.52 -6.96
N THR A 142 -12.10 -19.62 -7.39
CA THR A 142 -13.09 -20.38 -6.58
C THR A 142 -12.43 -21.15 -5.42
N GLY A 143 -11.23 -21.69 -5.66
CA GLY A 143 -10.47 -22.42 -4.64
C GLY A 143 -10.02 -21.52 -3.48
N LYS A 144 -9.58 -20.30 -3.79
CA LYS A 144 -9.20 -19.31 -2.77
C LYS A 144 -10.39 -18.78 -1.99
N GLN A 145 -11.53 -18.57 -2.65
CA GLN A 145 -12.76 -18.21 -1.95
C GLN A 145 -13.22 -19.28 -0.97
N ALA A 146 -13.04 -20.57 -1.28
CA ALA A 146 -13.29 -21.64 -0.32
C ALA A 146 -12.38 -21.53 0.91
N GLU A 147 -11.08 -21.33 0.70
CA GLU A 147 -10.13 -21.12 1.79
C GLU A 147 -10.49 -19.87 2.64
N TRP A 148 -10.95 -18.79 2.01
CA TRP A 148 -11.38 -17.58 2.72
C TRP A 148 -12.64 -17.82 3.56
N ARG A 149 -13.64 -18.52 3.02
CA ARG A 149 -14.85 -18.89 3.79
C ARG A 149 -14.51 -19.77 4.99
N ASP A 150 -13.66 -20.78 4.79
CA ASP A 150 -13.26 -21.70 5.86
C ASP A 150 -12.53 -20.94 6.98
N GLU A 151 -11.62 -20.05 6.61
CA GLU A 151 -10.91 -19.21 7.57
C GLU A 151 -11.85 -18.22 8.27
N LEU A 152 -12.78 -17.60 7.52
CA LEU A 152 -13.76 -16.67 8.08
C LEU A 152 -14.66 -17.35 9.11
N LYS A 153 -15.04 -18.61 8.84
CA LYS A 153 -15.78 -19.46 9.79
C LYS A 153 -14.95 -19.81 11.01
N ALA A 154 -13.66 -20.10 10.82
CA ALA A 154 -12.77 -20.52 11.90
C ALA A 154 -12.37 -19.37 12.85
N THR A 155 -12.05 -18.18 12.31
CA THR A 155 -11.54 -17.06 13.11
C THR A 155 -12.60 -16.02 13.45
N GLY A 156 -13.68 -15.95 12.68
CA GLY A 156 -14.63 -14.83 12.73
C GLY A 156 -14.00 -13.51 12.28
N ILE A 157 -14.75 -12.42 12.44
CA ILE A 157 -14.28 -11.05 12.19
C ILE A 157 -14.03 -10.36 13.53
N ARG A 158 -12.79 -9.93 13.76
CA ARG A 158 -12.43 -9.26 15.01
C ARG A 158 -12.92 -7.81 14.99
N ALA A 159 -13.71 -7.47 15.99
CA ALA A 159 -14.11 -6.11 16.29
C ALA A 159 -13.26 -5.54 17.44
N VAL A 160 -13.55 -4.32 17.88
CA VAL A 160 -12.75 -3.68 18.94
C VAL A 160 -13.10 -4.23 20.32
N GLY A 161 -12.10 -4.26 21.20
CA GLY A 161 -12.26 -4.72 22.58
C GLY A 161 -12.19 -6.24 22.71
N ASN A 162 -11.41 -6.90 21.84
CA ASN A 162 -11.29 -8.37 21.76
C ASN A 162 -12.59 -9.11 21.39
N LYS A 163 -13.63 -8.38 20.96
CA LYS A 163 -14.89 -8.96 20.49
C LYS A 163 -14.73 -9.56 19.10
N VAL A 164 -15.49 -10.61 18.81
CA VAL A 164 -15.42 -11.36 17.55
C VAL A 164 -16.83 -11.67 17.04
N ILE A 165 -17.11 -11.30 15.79
CA ILE A 165 -18.30 -11.75 15.07
C ILE A 165 -18.02 -13.19 14.63
N SER A 166 -18.72 -14.13 15.27
CA SER A 166 -18.54 -15.57 15.02
C SER A 166 -19.61 -16.09 14.08
N PHE A 167 -19.22 -16.93 13.12
CA PHE A 167 -20.14 -17.53 12.16
C PHE A 167 -20.41 -18.99 12.55
N SER A 168 -21.68 -19.34 12.74
CA SER A 168 -22.10 -20.74 12.93
C SER A 168 -22.03 -21.52 11.60
N ARG A 169 -22.33 -20.83 10.50
CA ARG A 169 -22.36 -21.39 9.14
C ARG A 169 -21.89 -20.36 8.13
N ILE A 170 -21.15 -20.83 7.12
CA ILE A 170 -20.78 -20.06 5.93
C ILE A 170 -20.88 -21.02 4.74
N GLU A 171 -21.68 -20.66 3.73
CA GLU A 171 -21.91 -21.44 2.53
C GLU A 171 -21.75 -20.59 1.26
N PRO A 172 -21.27 -21.15 0.15
CA PRO A 172 -21.15 -20.41 -1.10
C PRO A 172 -22.53 -20.10 -1.70
N ILE A 173 -22.71 -18.89 -2.23
CA ILE A 173 -23.88 -18.54 -3.06
C ILE A 173 -23.49 -18.71 -4.52
N ILE A 174 -24.12 -19.66 -5.21
CA ILE A 174 -23.81 -19.98 -6.62
C ILE A 174 -24.62 -19.10 -7.59
N ALA A 175 -25.75 -18.56 -7.13
CA ALA A 175 -26.69 -17.81 -7.97
C ALA A 175 -26.27 -16.36 -8.25
N THR A 176 -25.24 -15.86 -7.57
CA THR A 176 -24.81 -14.45 -7.59
C THR A 176 -23.37 -14.35 -8.03
N LYS A 177 -23.00 -13.22 -8.65
CA LYS A 177 -21.65 -13.00 -9.16
C LYS A 177 -20.77 -12.21 -8.19
N PHE A 178 -21.37 -11.28 -7.44
CA PHE A 178 -20.66 -10.37 -6.55
C PHE A 178 -20.90 -10.69 -5.07
N LEU A 179 -22.02 -11.34 -4.74
CA LEU A 179 -22.17 -12.06 -3.48
C LEU A 179 -21.59 -13.47 -3.60
N HIS A 180 -20.68 -13.82 -2.70
CA HIS A 180 -19.89 -15.04 -2.79
C HIS A 180 -20.29 -16.07 -1.73
N ALA A 181 -20.78 -15.61 -0.57
CA ALA A 181 -21.18 -16.49 0.50
C ALA A 181 -22.37 -15.96 1.30
N GLU A 182 -23.15 -16.87 1.86
CA GLU A 182 -24.17 -16.65 2.87
C GLU A 182 -23.64 -17.20 4.19
N GLY A 183 -23.78 -16.44 5.27
CA GLY A 183 -23.38 -16.84 6.60
C GLY A 183 -24.48 -16.62 7.63
N GLU A 184 -24.39 -17.37 8.71
CA GLU A 184 -25.20 -17.18 9.92
C GLU A 184 -24.27 -16.73 11.04
N ILE A 185 -24.49 -15.53 11.55
CA ILE A 185 -23.77 -14.94 12.68
C ILE A 185 -24.49 -15.35 13.96
N LEU A 186 -23.75 -15.96 14.88
CA LEU A 186 -24.27 -16.32 16.19
C LEU A 186 -24.12 -15.13 17.14
N GLU A 187 -25.24 -14.60 17.61
CA GLU A 187 -25.29 -13.55 18.63
C GLU A 187 -25.21 -14.14 20.04
N GLU A 188 -24.83 -13.33 21.03
CA GLU A 188 -24.71 -13.77 22.44
C GLU A 188 -26.05 -14.25 23.03
N ASP A 189 -27.17 -13.78 22.48
CA ASP A 189 -28.53 -14.19 22.85
C ASP A 189 -28.97 -15.54 22.24
N GLY A 190 -28.10 -16.17 21.44
CA GLY A 190 -28.36 -17.45 20.79
C GLY A 190 -29.17 -17.34 19.49
N THR A 191 -29.45 -16.13 19.01
CA THR A 191 -30.10 -15.92 17.70
C THR A 191 -29.08 -15.99 16.56
N ASN A 192 -29.52 -16.53 15.42
CA ASN A 192 -28.73 -16.52 14.18
C ASN A 192 -29.19 -15.38 13.28
N LYS A 193 -28.30 -14.43 13.02
CA LYS A 193 -28.52 -13.35 12.05
C LYS A 193 -27.91 -13.69 10.70
N LYS A 194 -28.62 -13.38 9.61
CA LYS A 194 -28.18 -13.72 8.26
C LYS A 194 -27.21 -12.66 7.71
N ALA A 195 -26.10 -13.10 7.13
CA ALA A 195 -25.11 -12.25 6.51
C ALA A 195 -24.85 -12.67 5.06
N TYR A 196 -24.76 -11.71 4.14
CA TYR A 196 -24.18 -11.94 2.82
C TYR A 196 -22.77 -11.39 2.76
N ILE A 197 -21.86 -12.12 2.14
CA ILE A 197 -20.43 -11.81 2.11
C ILE A 197 -19.99 -11.64 0.66
N SER A 198 -19.36 -10.50 0.38
CA SER A 198 -18.67 -10.22 -0.89
C SER A 198 -17.16 -10.16 -0.64
N PHE A 199 -16.41 -11.10 -1.20
CA PHE A 199 -14.95 -11.08 -1.15
C PHE A 199 -14.37 -10.18 -2.26
N GLY A 200 -13.36 -9.39 -1.90
CA GLY A 200 -12.54 -8.64 -2.85
C GLY A 200 -11.56 -9.55 -3.61
N PRO A 201 -10.92 -9.03 -4.67
CA PRO A 201 -9.98 -9.79 -5.47
C PRO A 201 -8.66 -10.06 -4.74
N ASP A 202 -7.92 -11.11 -5.16
CA ASP A 202 -6.66 -11.53 -4.55
C ASP A 202 -5.58 -10.43 -4.47
N TYR A 203 -5.44 -9.66 -5.56
CA TYR A 203 -4.33 -8.72 -5.74
C TYR A 203 -4.83 -7.33 -6.14
N GLY A 204 -6.03 -6.96 -5.69
CA GLY A 204 -6.65 -5.68 -6.01
C GLY A 204 -7.55 -5.17 -4.89
N ALA A 205 -8.02 -3.95 -5.04
CA ALA A 205 -9.00 -3.38 -4.15
C ALA A 205 -10.43 -3.76 -4.56
N ILE A 206 -11.37 -3.76 -3.62
CA ILE A 206 -12.79 -3.78 -3.99
C ILE A 206 -13.14 -2.41 -4.59
N GLU A 207 -13.76 -2.42 -5.77
CA GLU A 207 -14.11 -1.21 -6.53
C GLU A 207 -15.59 -0.83 -6.32
N GLN A 208 -15.92 0.43 -6.60
CA GLN A 208 -17.28 0.98 -6.45
C GLN A 208 -18.34 0.12 -7.17
N ARG A 209 -18.01 -0.31 -8.39
CA ARG A 209 -18.87 -1.18 -9.21
C ARG A 209 -19.18 -2.50 -8.52
N GLN A 210 -18.22 -3.12 -7.85
CA GLN A 210 -18.47 -4.38 -7.14
C GLN A 210 -19.40 -4.16 -5.95
N VAL A 211 -19.21 -3.05 -5.20
CA VAL A 211 -20.08 -2.68 -4.09
C VAL A 211 -21.52 -2.49 -4.57
N GLU A 212 -21.72 -1.69 -5.60
CA GLU A 212 -23.04 -1.42 -6.17
C GLU A 212 -23.74 -2.71 -6.62
N LEU A 213 -23.04 -3.54 -7.40
CA LEU A 213 -23.60 -4.77 -7.95
C LEU A 213 -23.87 -5.81 -6.86
N ALA A 214 -23.01 -5.94 -5.84
CA ALA A 214 -23.25 -6.82 -4.70
C ALA A 214 -24.48 -6.39 -3.89
N ILE A 215 -24.69 -5.08 -3.69
CA ILE A 215 -25.87 -4.57 -2.99
C ILE A 215 -27.14 -4.79 -3.82
N ASN A 216 -27.08 -4.57 -5.13
CA ASN A 216 -28.21 -4.85 -6.02
C ASN A 216 -28.57 -6.34 -6.04
N GLU A 217 -27.57 -7.23 -6.08
CA GLU A 217 -27.77 -8.67 -5.91
C GLU A 217 -28.41 -8.98 -4.55
N ALA A 218 -27.88 -8.42 -3.45
CA ALA A 218 -28.42 -8.62 -2.10
C ALA A 218 -29.89 -8.22 -1.99
N ARG A 219 -30.29 -7.12 -2.64
CA ARG A 219 -31.68 -6.64 -2.68
C ARG A 219 -32.58 -7.50 -3.56
N SER A 220 -32.03 -8.13 -4.60
CA SER A 220 -32.77 -9.00 -5.51
C SER A 220 -33.07 -10.39 -4.93
N LEU A 221 -32.32 -10.81 -3.92
CA LEU A 221 -32.54 -12.09 -3.23
C LEU A 221 -33.83 -12.05 -2.39
N LYS A 222 -34.56 -13.17 -2.38
CA LYS A 222 -35.84 -13.29 -1.64
C LYS A 222 -35.70 -13.07 -0.13
N SER A 223 -34.55 -13.45 0.44
CA SER A 223 -34.28 -13.31 1.87
C SER A 223 -33.52 -12.01 2.09
N LYS A 224 -34.11 -11.09 2.85
CA LYS A 224 -33.41 -9.91 3.35
C LYS A 224 -32.36 -10.35 4.38
N PRO A 225 -31.08 -9.94 4.25
CA PRO A 225 -30.06 -10.23 5.24
C PRO A 225 -30.13 -9.22 6.39
N ASP A 226 -29.57 -9.56 7.55
CA ASP A 226 -29.29 -8.61 8.63
C ASP A 226 -27.97 -7.87 8.38
N PHE A 227 -27.02 -8.54 7.72
CA PHE A 227 -25.69 -8.00 7.40
C PHE A 227 -25.29 -8.17 5.94
N VAL A 228 -24.59 -7.19 5.39
CA VAL A 228 -23.80 -7.33 4.17
C VAL A 228 -22.35 -6.99 4.49
N ILE A 229 -21.45 -7.94 4.29
CA ILE A 229 -20.05 -7.84 4.67
C ILE A 229 -19.19 -7.82 3.42
N PHE A 230 -18.46 -6.73 3.21
CA PHE A 230 -17.42 -6.65 2.20
C PHE A 230 -16.09 -7.02 2.85
N ALA A 231 -15.50 -8.13 2.43
CA ALA A 231 -14.22 -8.62 2.96
C ALA A 231 -13.14 -8.52 1.88
N ALA A 232 -12.11 -7.70 2.09
CA ALA A 232 -11.06 -7.50 1.08
C ALA A 232 -9.69 -7.23 1.71
N PHE A 233 -8.62 -7.48 0.93
CA PHE A 233 -7.25 -7.08 1.30
C PHE A 233 -7.05 -5.58 1.16
N HIS A 234 -7.77 -4.93 0.24
CA HIS A 234 -7.70 -3.51 0.01
C HIS A 234 -9.08 -3.01 -0.40
N PHE A 235 -9.39 -1.76 -0.08
CA PHE A 235 -10.61 -1.08 -0.50
C PHE A 235 -10.23 0.15 -1.30
N ASP A 236 -10.90 0.35 -2.44
CA ASP A 236 -10.80 1.59 -3.18
C ASP A 236 -11.41 2.74 -2.33
N PRO A 237 -10.84 3.95 -2.33
CA PRO A 237 -11.37 5.10 -1.62
C PRO A 237 -12.88 5.33 -1.80
N GLU A 238 -13.33 5.31 -3.06
CA GLU A 238 -14.72 5.61 -3.41
C GLU A 238 -15.61 4.44 -3.01
N ALA A 239 -15.14 3.21 -3.22
CA ALA A 239 -15.85 2.01 -2.77
C ALA A 239 -16.01 1.98 -1.24
N ALA A 240 -14.96 2.31 -0.48
CA ALA A 240 -14.98 2.34 0.97
C ALA A 240 -15.98 3.39 1.49
N LYS A 241 -15.98 4.58 0.87
CA LYS A 241 -16.92 5.65 1.17
C LYS A 241 -18.36 5.23 0.86
N ASP A 242 -18.59 4.59 -0.28
CA ASP A 242 -19.92 4.12 -0.67
C ASP A 242 -20.45 3.08 0.31
N ILE A 243 -19.61 2.12 0.73
CA ILE A 243 -19.97 1.13 1.75
C ILE A 243 -20.45 1.80 3.05
N ASP A 244 -19.73 2.83 3.51
CA ASP A 244 -20.06 3.54 4.75
C ASP A 244 -21.34 4.39 4.62
N LEU A 245 -21.61 4.93 3.44
CA LEU A 245 -22.77 5.78 3.17
C LEU A 245 -24.04 5.00 2.81
N ILE A 246 -23.94 3.68 2.55
CA ILE A 246 -25.11 2.86 2.25
C ILE A 246 -26.04 2.80 3.47
N ASN A 247 -27.14 3.54 3.39
CA ASN A 247 -28.23 3.45 4.34
C ASN A 247 -29.29 2.47 3.82
N TRP A 248 -29.20 1.21 4.27
CA TRP A 248 -30.22 0.20 4.02
C TRP A 248 -31.00 -0.08 5.31
N HIS A 249 -32.25 0.38 5.36
CA HIS A 249 -33.06 0.27 6.56
C HIS A 249 -33.20 -1.20 7.04
N GLY A 250 -32.73 -1.47 8.26
CA GLY A 250 -32.73 -2.79 8.87
C GLY A 250 -31.69 -3.77 8.33
N VAL A 251 -30.67 -3.30 7.61
CA VAL A 251 -29.50 -4.09 7.19
C VAL A 251 -28.24 -3.31 7.55
N LYS A 252 -27.26 -3.98 8.16
CA LYS A 252 -25.96 -3.38 8.49
C LYS A 252 -24.95 -3.74 7.42
N VAL A 253 -24.29 -2.74 6.83
CA VAL A 253 -23.21 -2.96 5.87
C VAL A 253 -21.88 -2.78 6.57
N LEU A 254 -20.99 -3.76 6.47
CA LEU A 254 -19.71 -3.80 7.19
C LEU A 254 -18.53 -3.99 6.22
N LYS A 255 -17.39 -3.38 6.59
CA LYS A 255 -16.09 -3.61 5.93
C LYS A 255 -15.21 -4.48 6.80
N ALA A 256 -14.66 -5.55 6.23
CA ALA A 256 -13.71 -6.44 6.88
C ALA A 256 -12.38 -6.46 6.10
N GLN A 257 -11.31 -6.06 6.77
CA GLN A 257 -9.93 -6.17 6.29
C GLN A 257 -9.48 -7.61 6.39
N MET A 258 -9.01 -8.17 5.28
CA MET A 258 -8.39 -9.49 5.23
C MET A 258 -6.88 -9.40 5.52
N SER A 259 -6.37 -10.39 6.26
CA SER A 259 -4.92 -10.52 6.47
C SER A 259 -4.22 -10.94 5.19
N VAL A 260 -3.15 -10.23 4.81
CA VAL A 260 -2.28 -10.56 3.66
C VAL A 260 -1.68 -11.98 3.78
N ASP A 261 -1.61 -12.55 4.99
CA ASP A 261 -1.21 -13.94 5.21
C ASP A 261 -2.12 -14.95 4.52
N LEU A 262 -3.36 -14.56 4.20
CA LEU A 262 -4.28 -15.42 3.43
C LEU A 262 -3.84 -15.58 1.97
N LEU A 263 -2.96 -14.73 1.44
CA LEU A 263 -2.46 -14.82 0.06
C LEU A 263 -1.34 -15.84 -0.12
N THR A 264 -0.68 -16.28 0.96
CA THR A 264 0.52 -17.14 0.85
C THR A 264 0.39 -18.39 1.72
N LYS A 265 0.42 -19.58 1.11
CA LYS A 265 0.25 -20.87 1.81
C LYS A 265 1.33 -21.15 2.86
N ASP A 266 2.55 -20.63 2.68
CA ASP A 266 3.68 -20.85 3.60
C ASP A 266 3.64 -19.98 4.86
N LEU A 267 3.07 -18.78 4.80
CA LEU A 267 2.88 -17.91 5.98
C LEU A 267 1.84 -18.48 6.95
N ARG A 268 0.92 -19.33 6.47
CA ARG A 268 -0.09 -19.99 7.32
C ARG A 268 0.50 -21.03 8.29
N LYS A 269 1.64 -21.64 7.97
CA LYS A 269 2.28 -22.68 8.82
C LYS A 269 3.14 -22.12 9.96
N LYS A 270 3.53 -20.84 9.89
CA LYS A 270 4.36 -20.14 10.90
C LYS A 270 3.61 -18.93 11.47
N ARG A 271 2.36 -19.11 11.91
CA ARG A 271 1.55 -18.00 12.48
C ARG A 271 2.00 -17.66 13.90
N SER A 272 2.23 -16.37 14.17
CA SER A 272 2.34 -15.79 15.51
C SER A 272 1.00 -15.25 16.05
N SER A 273 0.00 -15.07 15.19
CA SER A 273 -1.37 -14.69 15.57
C SER A 273 -2.41 -15.45 14.74
N ASN A 274 -3.51 -15.86 15.36
CA ASN A 274 -4.53 -16.72 14.76
C ASN A 274 -5.69 -15.90 14.13
N GLN A 275 -5.39 -14.73 13.57
CA GLN A 275 -6.40 -13.73 13.20
C GLN A 275 -6.32 -13.35 11.72
N SER A 276 -7.44 -13.49 11.03
CA SER A 276 -7.50 -13.41 9.57
C SER A 276 -8.39 -12.29 9.04
N TYR A 277 -9.30 -11.76 9.89
CA TYR A 277 -10.24 -10.71 9.52
C TYR A 277 -10.40 -9.67 10.63
N TRP A 278 -10.40 -8.39 10.27
CA TRP A 278 -10.65 -7.28 11.20
C TRP A 278 -11.69 -6.33 10.64
N LEU A 279 -12.59 -5.85 11.48
CA LEU A 279 -13.57 -4.85 11.08
C LEU A 279 -12.88 -3.49 10.91
N ILE A 280 -13.09 -2.86 9.76
CA ILE A 280 -12.54 -1.55 9.42
C ILE A 280 -13.55 -0.48 9.78
N GLY A 281 -13.05 0.54 10.48
CA GLY A 281 -13.78 1.75 10.81
C GLY A 281 -13.47 2.92 9.88
N GLN A 282 -14.27 3.97 10.00
CA GLN A 282 -14.02 5.24 9.32
C GLN A 282 -13.34 6.22 10.30
N PRO A 283 -12.28 6.93 9.87
CA PRO A 283 -11.78 8.11 10.55
C PRO A 283 -12.90 9.14 10.73
N ASP A 284 -13.18 9.54 11.97
CA ASP A 284 -14.00 10.72 12.22
C ASP A 284 -13.10 11.96 12.19
N VAL A 285 -13.36 12.82 11.22
CA VAL A 285 -12.53 13.97 10.90
C VAL A 285 -13.41 15.20 10.68
N GLU A 286 -13.09 16.25 11.43
CA GLU A 286 -13.70 17.56 11.34
C GLU A 286 -12.76 18.55 10.63
N VAL A 287 -13.30 19.30 9.67
CA VAL A 287 -12.59 20.38 8.97
C VAL A 287 -13.12 21.70 9.48
N MET A 288 -12.24 22.51 10.05
CA MET A 288 -12.55 23.82 10.61
C MET A 288 -11.91 24.91 9.76
N LYS A 289 -12.70 25.90 9.34
CA LYS A 289 -12.22 27.09 8.64
C LYS A 289 -12.01 28.22 9.65
N ALA A 290 -10.77 28.72 9.74
CA ALA A 290 -10.42 29.84 10.59
C ALA A 290 -10.78 31.19 9.93
N LYS A 291 -10.84 32.24 10.75
CA LYS A 291 -11.23 33.60 10.30
C LYS A 291 -10.25 34.23 9.31
N ASP A 292 -9.00 33.76 9.28
CA ASP A 292 -7.96 34.18 8.35
C ASP A 292 -8.02 33.45 7.00
N GLY A 293 -9.03 32.59 6.79
CA GLY A 293 -9.23 31.83 5.56
C GLY A 293 -8.44 30.52 5.50
N LYS A 294 -7.65 30.19 6.53
CA LYS A 294 -6.93 28.92 6.62
C LYS A 294 -7.82 27.82 7.18
N TYR A 295 -7.51 26.57 6.85
CA TYR A 295 -8.19 25.40 7.37
C TYR A 295 -7.34 24.71 8.42
N LYS A 296 -8.01 24.03 9.35
CA LYS A 296 -7.45 23.07 10.29
C LYS A 296 -8.28 21.80 10.26
N VAL A 297 -7.62 20.68 10.44
CA VAL A 297 -8.24 19.37 10.51
C VAL A 297 -8.09 18.83 11.90
N LYS A 298 -9.18 18.30 12.47
CA LYS A 298 -9.18 17.61 13.74
C LYS A 298 -9.65 16.18 13.56
N VAL A 299 -8.86 15.25 14.05
CA VAL A 299 -9.22 13.84 14.12
C VAL A 299 -9.93 13.60 15.46
N ASN A 300 -11.21 13.30 15.40
CA ASN A 300 -12.04 13.04 16.59
C ASN A 300 -11.91 11.60 17.08
N GLY A 301 -11.55 10.69 16.18
CA GLY A 301 -11.32 9.30 16.52
C GLY A 301 -11.55 8.39 15.33
N PHE A 302 -12.01 7.18 15.66
CA PHE A 302 -12.23 6.14 14.68
C PHE A 302 -13.49 5.36 15.06
N ASP A 303 -14.39 5.24 14.09
CA ASP A 303 -15.70 4.61 14.28
C ASP A 303 -15.58 3.10 14.17
N TYR A 304 -15.93 2.37 15.23
CA TYR A 304 -15.84 0.91 15.23
C TYR A 304 -17.21 0.30 15.41
N TYR A 305 -17.55 -0.71 14.61
CA TYR A 305 -18.71 -1.55 14.91
C TYR A 305 -18.46 -2.37 16.17
N ASP A 306 -19.36 -2.27 17.15
CA ASP A 306 -19.38 -3.13 18.33
C ASP A 306 -20.40 -4.27 18.13
N PRO A 307 -19.95 -5.53 18.08
CA PRO A 307 -20.82 -6.66 17.79
C PRO A 307 -21.76 -7.02 18.94
N VAL A 308 -21.56 -6.50 20.16
CA VAL A 308 -22.44 -6.78 21.31
C VAL A 308 -23.60 -5.80 21.35
N SER A 309 -23.36 -4.52 21.08
CA SER A 309 -24.44 -3.52 21.02
C SER A 309 -25.11 -3.46 19.64
N GLY A 310 -24.44 -3.96 18.60
CA GLY A 310 -24.90 -3.82 17.22
C GLY A 310 -24.82 -2.38 16.68
N GLU A 311 -24.10 -1.50 17.40
CA GLU A 311 -23.96 -0.08 17.10
C GLU A 311 -22.53 0.27 16.69
N ILE A 312 -22.40 1.37 15.94
CA ILE A 312 -21.10 1.98 15.64
C ILE A 312 -20.71 2.82 16.85
N ILE A 313 -19.65 2.42 17.53
CA ILE A 313 -19.06 3.14 18.66
C ILE A 313 -17.86 3.93 18.14
N SER A 314 -17.98 5.25 18.16
CA SER A 314 -16.83 6.14 17.96
C SER A 314 -15.89 6.00 19.16
N LYS A 315 -14.71 5.42 18.94
CA LYS A 315 -13.67 5.45 19.98
C LYS A 315 -12.80 6.65 19.70
N GLY A 316 -12.65 7.48 20.73
CA GLY A 316 -11.77 8.65 20.70
C GLY A 316 -10.34 8.31 20.32
N THR A 317 -9.50 9.33 20.26
CA THR A 317 -8.18 9.31 19.60
C THR A 317 -7.09 8.44 20.23
N ARG A 318 -7.34 7.77 21.35
CA ARG A 318 -6.35 7.04 22.16
C ARG A 318 -5.70 5.83 21.46
N HIS A 319 -6.28 5.33 20.38
CA HIS A 319 -5.78 4.14 19.66
C HIS A 319 -5.14 4.48 18.31
N ILE A 320 -4.95 5.76 18.01
CA ILE A 320 -4.33 6.23 16.78
C ILE A 320 -2.81 6.24 16.99
N ALA A 321 -2.10 5.34 16.31
CA ALA A 321 -0.65 5.30 16.37
C ALA A 321 -0.03 6.44 15.56
N MET A 322 -0.58 6.71 14.37
CA MET A 322 -0.21 7.86 13.55
C MET A 322 -1.33 8.26 12.60
N TRP A 323 -1.27 9.49 12.11
CA TRP A 323 -2.12 9.94 11.03
C TRP A 323 -1.42 10.91 10.09
N PHE A 324 -1.88 10.94 8.85
CA PHE A 324 -1.35 11.71 7.74
C PHE A 324 -2.42 12.65 7.22
N LEU A 325 -2.01 13.84 6.81
CA LEU A 325 -2.84 14.83 6.14
C LEU A 325 -2.18 15.24 4.82
N ASP A 326 -2.92 15.02 3.76
CA ASP A 326 -2.71 15.63 2.43
C ASP A 326 -3.71 16.79 2.31
N THR A 327 -3.20 18.01 2.14
CA THR A 327 -4.02 19.22 2.14
C THR A 327 -4.60 19.59 0.78
N ASP A 328 -4.17 18.91 -0.29
CA ASP A 328 -4.67 19.14 -1.66
C ASP A 328 -4.71 17.83 -2.47
N TYR A 329 -5.50 16.88 -1.98
CA TYR A 329 -5.55 15.53 -2.51
C TYR A 329 -6.10 15.47 -3.95
N ASP A 330 -5.32 14.87 -4.85
CA ASP A 330 -5.58 14.78 -6.29
C ASP A 330 -6.45 13.58 -6.72
N GLU A 331 -6.95 12.81 -5.75
CA GLU A 331 -7.71 11.57 -5.95
C GLU A 331 -6.92 10.39 -6.54
N ARG A 332 -5.60 10.50 -6.67
CA ARG A 332 -4.75 9.45 -7.24
C ARG A 332 -3.79 8.89 -6.22
N SER A 333 -3.10 9.74 -5.49
CA SER A 333 -2.00 9.33 -4.62
C SER A 333 -1.96 10.21 -3.39
N LEU A 334 -1.83 9.57 -2.23
CA LEU A 334 -1.72 10.30 -0.98
C LEU A 334 -0.32 10.92 -0.90
N TYR A 335 -0.25 12.25 -0.91
CA TYR A 335 0.95 13.04 -0.71
C TYR A 335 0.86 13.78 0.62
N PRO A 336 1.17 13.11 1.74
CA PRO A 336 0.99 13.73 3.04
C PRO A 336 2.03 14.81 3.30
N GLU A 337 1.57 16.04 3.51
CA GLU A 337 2.40 17.19 3.85
C GLU A 337 2.59 17.31 5.36
N GLN A 338 1.65 16.75 6.15
CA GLN A 338 1.72 16.74 7.60
C GLN A 338 1.50 15.32 8.14
N VAL A 339 2.34 14.92 9.10
CA VAL A 339 2.36 13.58 9.67
C VAL A 339 2.49 13.64 11.19
N PHE A 340 1.57 12.98 11.89
CA PHE A 340 1.36 13.13 13.32
C PHE A 340 1.43 11.81 14.08
N PHE A 341 1.88 11.89 15.34
CA PHE A 341 2.02 10.75 16.27
C PHE A 341 1.31 11.04 17.61
N PRO A 342 0.00 10.75 17.72
CA PRO A 342 -0.81 11.15 18.88
C PRO A 342 -0.45 10.48 20.20
N GLU A 343 0.12 9.27 20.18
CA GLU A 343 0.45 8.53 21.41
C GLU A 343 1.59 9.16 22.23
N GLY A 344 2.40 10.05 21.62
CA GLY A 344 3.52 10.71 22.31
C GLY A 344 4.58 9.74 22.85
N ASP A 345 4.70 8.53 22.28
CA ASP A 345 5.74 7.57 22.66
C ASP A 345 7.09 8.03 22.09
N SER A 346 7.96 8.54 22.97
CA SER A 346 9.34 8.98 22.65
C SER A 346 10.21 7.96 21.89
N LYS A 347 9.82 6.67 21.85
CA LYS A 347 10.51 5.63 21.08
C LYS A 347 9.97 5.44 19.66
N ARG A 348 8.74 5.87 19.39
CA ARG A 348 7.97 5.62 18.16
C ARG A 348 7.46 6.90 17.48
N ASP A 349 7.78 8.06 18.03
CA ASP A 349 7.44 9.38 17.47
C ASP A 349 8.67 10.09 16.86
N TRP A 350 8.48 11.37 16.54
CA TRP A 350 9.52 12.23 15.98
C TRP A 350 10.72 12.48 16.91
N THR A 351 10.64 12.18 18.21
CA THR A 351 11.75 12.40 19.18
C THR A 351 13.00 11.65 18.78
N ARG A 352 12.84 10.43 18.24
CA ARG A 352 13.98 9.62 17.80
C ARG A 352 14.67 10.25 16.58
N LEU A 353 13.89 10.80 15.66
CA LEU A 353 14.41 11.51 14.49
C LEU A 353 15.11 12.81 14.92
N ALA A 354 14.51 13.60 15.80
CA ALA A 354 15.09 14.82 16.34
C ALA A 354 16.45 14.57 17.02
N LYS A 355 16.54 13.51 17.85
CA LYS A 355 17.82 13.10 18.47
C LYS A 355 18.89 12.71 17.45
N ALA A 356 18.49 12.06 16.35
CA ALA A 356 19.42 11.64 15.30
C ALA A 356 19.93 12.83 14.47
N LEU A 357 19.08 13.84 14.25
CA LEU A 357 19.36 15.06 13.48
C LEU A 357 19.88 16.22 14.34
N SER A 358 20.39 15.92 15.54
CA SER A 358 20.85 16.86 16.58
C SER A 358 21.22 18.26 16.08
N GLY A 359 20.40 19.26 16.46
CA GLY A 359 20.64 20.68 16.14
C GLY A 359 19.95 21.21 14.87
N GLU A 360 19.45 20.34 13.98
CA GLU A 360 18.70 20.76 12.78
C GLU A 360 17.18 20.81 12.99
N VAL A 361 16.69 20.20 14.08
CA VAL A 361 15.26 20.14 14.40
C VAL A 361 14.93 21.10 15.54
N ASN A 362 13.89 21.90 15.36
CA ASN A 362 13.36 22.77 16.41
C ASN A 362 12.43 21.97 17.33
N ASP A 363 12.87 21.73 18.56
CA ASP A 363 12.16 20.95 19.57
C ASP A 363 10.81 21.55 19.99
N GLU A 364 10.62 22.87 19.89
CA GLU A 364 9.33 23.50 20.20
C GLU A 364 8.31 23.29 19.08
N LEU A 365 8.76 23.29 17.82
CA LEU A 365 7.89 23.09 16.67
C LEU A 365 7.48 21.62 16.51
N ILE A 366 8.35 20.68 16.86
CA ILE A 366 8.08 19.25 16.72
C ILE A 366 6.92 18.77 17.59
N GLU A 367 6.67 19.45 18.72
CA GLU A 367 5.58 19.11 19.64
C GLU A 367 4.21 19.25 18.99
N HIS A 368 4.06 20.14 18.01
CA HIS A 368 2.82 20.33 17.26
C HIS A 368 2.44 19.10 16.42
N PHE A 369 3.40 18.22 16.11
CA PHE A 369 3.16 16.97 15.38
C PHE A 369 2.80 15.78 16.29
N ARG A 370 2.61 15.99 17.59
CA ARG A 370 2.10 14.97 18.53
C ARG A 370 0.59 15.06 18.78
N GLY A 371 -0.09 15.97 18.10
CA GLY A 371 -1.51 16.22 18.30
C GLY A 371 -2.47 15.42 17.42
N ILE A 372 -3.75 15.66 17.67
CA ILE A 372 -4.88 15.20 16.84
C ILE A 372 -5.43 16.33 15.97
N GLU A 373 -4.80 17.51 16.02
CA GLU A 373 -5.15 18.69 15.26
C GLU A 373 -4.00 19.06 14.33
N SER A 374 -4.32 19.42 13.10
CA SER A 374 -3.33 19.81 12.10
C SER A 374 -2.77 21.21 12.35
N LEU A 375 -1.63 21.50 11.73
CA LEU A 375 -1.21 22.87 11.52
C LEU A 375 -2.16 23.56 10.52
N PRO A 376 -2.35 24.89 10.62
CA PRO A 376 -3.16 25.63 9.65
C PRO A 376 -2.59 25.50 8.24
N PHE A 377 -3.44 25.29 7.24
CA PHE A 377 -3.07 25.24 5.83
C PHE A 377 -4.04 26.04 4.96
N SER A 378 -3.63 26.34 3.73
CA SER A 378 -4.46 27.01 2.72
C SER A 378 -5.06 25.97 1.78
N GLU A 379 -6.24 26.23 1.21
CA GLU A 379 -6.78 25.36 0.17
C GLU A 379 -5.85 25.36 -1.05
N GLY A 380 -5.59 24.17 -1.60
CA GLY A 380 -4.90 24.01 -2.87
C GLY A 380 -5.85 24.01 -4.07
N GLU A 381 -5.37 23.52 -5.21
CA GLU A 381 -6.08 23.54 -6.49
C GLU A 381 -7.27 22.57 -6.51
N HIS A 382 -7.15 21.42 -5.86
CA HIS A 382 -8.14 20.36 -5.85
C HIS A 382 -9.22 20.56 -4.79
N LYS A 383 -8.97 21.41 -3.78
CA LYS A 383 -9.92 21.73 -2.68
C LYS A 383 -10.45 20.49 -1.94
N LYS A 384 -9.65 19.43 -1.91
CA LYS A 384 -9.95 18.17 -1.23
C LYS A 384 -8.78 17.87 -0.31
N ILE A 385 -9.09 17.30 0.84
CA ILE A 385 -8.08 16.76 1.74
C ILE A 385 -8.24 15.26 1.85
N ALA A 386 -7.14 14.56 2.10
CA ALA A 386 -7.17 13.17 2.50
C ALA A 386 -6.49 13.00 3.86
N VAL A 387 -7.20 12.31 4.76
CA VAL A 387 -6.71 11.98 6.09
C VAL A 387 -6.59 10.48 6.22
N LYS A 388 -5.37 9.99 6.40
CA LYS A 388 -5.09 8.57 6.62
C LYS A 388 -4.69 8.34 8.07
N ILE A 389 -5.32 7.36 8.71
CA ILE A 389 -5.07 6.97 10.09
C ILE A 389 -4.52 5.54 10.09
N ILE A 390 -3.55 5.31 10.96
CA ILE A 390 -3.03 3.98 11.28
C ILE A 390 -3.23 3.75 12.77
N ASP A 391 -3.95 2.68 13.10
CA ASP A 391 -4.16 2.30 14.49
C ASP A 391 -2.95 1.54 15.07
N ASN A 392 -2.96 1.32 16.39
CA ASN A 392 -1.89 0.57 17.07
C ASN A 392 -1.79 -0.93 16.68
N ARG A 393 -2.75 -1.45 15.90
CA ARG A 393 -2.71 -2.80 15.30
C ARG A 393 -2.10 -2.77 13.90
N GLY A 394 -1.80 -1.59 13.34
CA GLY A 394 -1.32 -1.41 11.97
C GLY A 394 -2.43 -1.44 10.93
N ILE A 395 -3.69 -1.31 11.34
CA ILE A 395 -4.82 -1.21 10.41
C ILE A 395 -4.88 0.23 9.90
N GLU A 396 -4.85 0.35 8.58
CA GLU A 396 -4.93 1.63 7.89
C GLU A 396 -6.37 1.89 7.46
N SER A 397 -6.81 3.14 7.56
CA SER A 397 -8.04 3.62 6.94
C SER A 397 -7.88 5.10 6.66
N PHE A 398 -8.62 5.61 5.70
CA PHE A 398 -8.52 7.00 5.32
C PHE A 398 -9.88 7.55 4.89
N VAL A 399 -10.01 8.85 4.96
CA VAL A 399 -11.22 9.59 4.59
C VAL A 399 -10.84 10.79 3.73
N ILE A 400 -11.67 11.07 2.73
CA ILE A 400 -11.55 12.26 1.88
C ILE A 400 -12.62 13.26 2.32
N LYS A 401 -12.24 14.54 2.45
CA LYS A 401 -13.18 15.63 2.75
C LYS A 401 -12.98 16.76 1.75
N GLU A 402 -14.08 17.34 1.28
CA GLU A 402 -14.05 18.56 0.47
C GLU A 402 -13.92 19.78 1.39
N LEU A 403 -13.09 20.74 1.00
CA LEU A 403 -12.97 22.05 1.63
C LEU A 403 -14.08 22.95 1.10
N LYS A 404 -14.87 23.55 2.00
CA LYS A 404 -16.02 24.41 1.67
C LYS A 404 -15.77 25.89 1.97
#